data_AF-A0A7Y3MFY4-F1
#
_entry.id   AF-A0A7Y3MFY4-F1
#
_cell.length_a   1.000
_cell.length_b   1.000
_cell.length_c   1.000
_cell.angle_alpha   90.00
_cell.angle_beta   90.00
_cell.angle_gamma   90.00
#
_symmetry.space_group_name_H-M   'P 1'
#
loop_
_entity.id
_entity.type
_entity.pdbx_description
1 polymer ?
#
loop_
_entity_poly.entity_id
_entity_poly.type
_entity_poly.pdbx_seq_one_letter_code
_entity_poly.pdbx_strand_id
1 'polypeptide(L)'
;MDRKLQRQIDNHRESEARWLQKMLFASAKAREARLRLAEAASEDLNPLIVLDNGTTVPLDTLEEIIRIRVEFLMMALGRRVHGPLG
;
A
#
# COMPACT_ATOMS: atom_id res chain seq x y z
N MET A 1 14.09 -16.15 -23.29
CA MET A 1 14.26 -15.07 -22.30
C MET A 1 15.46 -15.42 -21.42
N ASP A 2 16.42 -14.52 -21.24
CA ASP A 2 17.65 -14.77 -20.46
C ASP A 2 17.30 -15.00 -18.98
N ARG A 3 17.81 -16.09 -18.39
CA ARG A 3 17.60 -16.43 -16.96
C ARG A 3 18.10 -15.31 -16.04
N LYS A 4 19.16 -14.59 -16.43
CA LYS A 4 19.69 -13.46 -15.66
C LYS A 4 18.73 -12.27 -15.67
N LEU A 5 18.15 -11.96 -16.82
CA LEU A 5 17.14 -10.91 -16.97
C LEU A 5 15.86 -11.25 -16.19
N GLN A 6 15.39 -12.49 -16.28
CA GLN A 6 14.21 -12.95 -15.52
C GLN A 6 14.40 -12.76 -14.01
N ARG A 7 15.58 -13.15 -13.48
CA ARG A 7 15.90 -12.98 -12.07
C ARG A 7 15.96 -11.52 -11.63
N GLN A 8 16.46 -10.62 -12.49
CA GLN A 8 16.46 -9.18 -12.20
C GLN A 8 15.03 -8.62 -12.13
N ILE A 9 14.16 -9.02 -13.06
CA ILE A 9 12.74 -8.64 -13.08
C ILE A 9 12.04 -9.12 -11.79
N ASP A 10 12.25 -10.38 -11.41
CA ASP A 10 11.63 -10.95 -10.22
C ASP A 10 12.11 -10.27 -8.93
N ASN A 11 13.41 -9.99 -8.82
CA ASN A 11 13.97 -9.22 -7.69
C ASN A 11 13.36 -7.82 -7.59
N HIS A 12 13.15 -7.14 -8.73
CA HIS A 12 12.55 -5.82 -8.75
C HIS A 12 11.09 -5.86 -8.27
N ARG A 13 10.29 -6.81 -8.78
CA ARG A 13 8.90 -7.02 -8.38
C ARG A 13 8.79 -7.34 -6.89
N GLU A 14 9.69 -8.17 -6.36
CA GLU A 14 9.73 -8.46 -4.92
C GLU A 14 10.05 -7.23 -4.09
N SER A 15 11.02 -6.42 -4.52
CA SER A 15 11.40 -5.19 -3.83
C SER A 15 10.24 -4.20 -3.82
N GLU A 16 9.55 -4.04 -4.95
CA GLU A 16 8.37 -3.19 -5.08
C GLU A 16 7.24 -3.68 -4.17
N ALA A 17 6.92 -4.97 -4.18
CA ALA A 17 5.87 -5.55 -3.33
C ALA A 17 6.15 -5.33 -1.83
N ARG A 18 7.41 -5.53 -1.38
CA ARG A 18 7.79 -5.28 0.03
C ARG A 18 7.65 -3.81 0.40
N TRP A 19 8.01 -2.90 -0.50
CA TRP A 19 7.87 -1.46 -0.26
C TRP A 19 6.39 -1.07 -0.15
N LEU A 20 5.54 -1.57 -1.05
CA LEU A 20 4.09 -1.34 -1.03
C LEU A 20 3.41 -1.93 0.21
N GLN A 21 3.83 -3.10 0.68
CA GLN A 21 3.35 -3.67 1.95
C GLN A 21 3.68 -2.78 3.15
N LYS A 22 4.87 -2.18 3.18
CA LYS A 22 5.24 -1.21 4.22
C LYS A 22 4.37 0.06 4.13
N MET A 23 4.04 0.51 2.92
CA MET A 23 3.11 1.63 2.75
C MET A 23 1.72 1.31 3.28
N LEU A 24 1.18 0.11 3.02
CA LEU A 24 -0.10 -0.32 3.60
C LEU A 24 -0.07 -0.28 5.13
N PHE A 25 1.02 -0.77 5.74
CA PHE A 25 1.18 -0.71 7.19
C PHE A 25 1.22 0.74 7.71
N ALA A 26 1.99 1.62 7.05
CA ALA A 26 2.05 3.04 7.41
C ALA A 26 0.68 3.73 7.26
N SER A 27 -0.06 3.40 6.20
CA SER A 27 -1.42 3.90 5.94
C SER A 27 -2.38 3.50 7.06
N ALA A 28 -2.36 2.22 7.46
CA ALA A 28 -3.16 1.73 8.59
C ALA A 28 -2.85 2.50 9.89
N LYS A 29 -1.57 2.78 10.16
CA LYS A 29 -1.18 3.60 11.32
C LYS A 29 -1.60 5.06 11.22
N ALA A 30 -1.56 5.65 10.03
CA ALA A 30 -2.07 7.00 9.80
C ALA A 30 -3.59 7.06 10.04
N ARG A 31 -4.34 6.05 9.58
CA ARG A 31 -5.78 5.90 9.86
C ARG A 31 -6.05 5.81 11.36
N GLU A 32 -5.37 4.90 12.07
CA GLU A 32 -5.51 4.74 13.53
C GLU A 32 -5.25 6.05 14.29
N ALA A 33 -4.17 6.75 13.95
CA ALA A 33 -3.83 8.02 14.59
C ALA A 33 -4.89 9.10 14.33
N ARG A 34 -5.45 9.13 13.12
CA ARG A 34 -6.46 10.12 12.74
C ARG A 34 -7.80 9.87 13.39
N LEU A 35 -8.21 8.61 13.52
CA LEU A 35 -9.42 8.24 14.27
C LEU A 35 -9.31 8.71 15.73
N ARG A 36 -8.17 8.46 16.39
CA ARG A 36 -7.94 8.95 17.76
C ARG A 36 -7.96 10.47 17.87
N LEU A 37 -7.45 11.17 16.86
CA LEU A 37 -7.49 12.63 16.82
C LEU A 37 -8.91 13.16 16.61
N ALA A 38 -9.68 12.54 15.70
CA ALA A 38 -11.08 12.86 15.44
C ALA A 38 -11.93 12.72 16.71
N GLU A 39 -11.74 11.60 17.44
CA GLU A 39 -12.37 11.37 18.74
C GLU A 39 -12.01 12.46 19.76
N ALA A 40 -10.73 12.81 19.88
CA ALA A 40 -10.26 13.84 20.81
C ALA A 40 -10.78 15.24 20.46
N ALA A 41 -10.94 15.54 19.16
CA ALA A 41 -11.41 16.82 18.66
C ALA A 41 -12.94 16.93 18.59
N SER A 42 -13.67 15.81 18.74
CA SER A 42 -15.11 15.73 18.43
C SER A 42 -15.45 16.21 17.01
N GLU A 43 -14.54 15.95 16.07
CA GLU A 43 -14.66 16.36 14.67
C GLU A 43 -14.49 15.15 13.76
N ASP A 44 -15.22 15.12 12.64
CA ASP A 44 -15.01 14.11 11.60
C ASP A 44 -13.83 14.51 10.71
N LEU A 45 -12.69 13.83 10.89
CA LEU A 45 -11.47 14.08 10.15
C LEU A 45 -11.30 13.07 9.02
N ASN A 46 -11.84 13.38 7.84
CA ASN A 46 -11.58 12.58 6.65
C ASN A 46 -10.07 12.46 6.38
N PRO A 47 -9.52 11.23 6.26
CA PRO A 47 -8.10 11.02 5.98
C PRO A 47 -7.84 11.26 4.50
N LEU A 48 -7.20 12.39 4.19
CA LEU A 48 -6.80 12.78 2.84
C LEU A 48 -5.28 12.77 2.73
N ILE A 49 -4.78 12.31 1.59
CA ILE A 49 -3.37 12.44 1.19
C ILE A 49 -3.31 13.53 0.13
N VAL A 50 -2.34 14.44 0.27
CA VAL A 50 -2.02 15.43 -0.75
C VAL A 50 -0.84 14.89 -1.57
N LEU A 51 -1.04 14.72 -2.87
CA LEU A 51 0.01 14.33 -3.81
C LEU A 51 0.87 15.55 -4.19
N ASP A 52 2.05 15.31 -4.77
CA ASP A 52 2.99 16.38 -5.16
C ASP A 52 2.41 17.36 -6.18
N ASN A 53 1.42 16.93 -6.97
CA ASN A 53 0.69 17.79 -7.91
C ASN A 53 -0.46 18.58 -7.24
N GLY A 54 -0.54 18.57 -5.92
CA GLY A 54 -1.60 19.22 -5.12
C GLY A 54 -2.93 18.47 -5.09
N THR A 55 -3.04 17.31 -5.74
CA THR A 55 -4.28 16.53 -5.76
C THR A 55 -4.52 15.88 -4.41
N THR A 56 -5.72 16.03 -3.86
CA THR A 56 -6.13 15.35 -2.63
C THR A 56 -6.85 14.05 -2.94
N VAL A 57 -6.40 12.95 -2.35
CA VAL A 57 -6.99 11.62 -2.56
C VAL A 57 -7.37 11.03 -1.19
N PRO A 58 -8.55 10.39 -1.06
CA PRO A 58 -8.89 9.64 0.14
C PRO A 58 -7.86 8.55 0.44
N LEU A 59 -7.49 8.41 1.71
CA LEU A 59 -6.56 7.37 2.17
C LEU A 59 -7.02 5.97 1.74
N ASP A 60 -8.33 5.71 1.82
CA ASP A 60 -8.95 4.43 1.45
C ASP A 60 -8.73 4.09 -0.04
N THR A 61 -8.83 5.09 -0.91
CA THR A 61 -8.55 4.95 -2.34
C THR A 61 -7.08 4.58 -2.57
N LEU A 62 -6.15 5.20 -1.82
CA LEU A 62 -4.74 4.83 -1.93
C LEU A 62 -4.50 3.39 -1.46
N GLU A 63 -5.08 2.98 -0.33
CA GLU A 63 -4.92 1.62 0.19
C GLU A 63 -5.42 0.57 -0.80
N GLU A 64 -6.56 0.83 -1.44
CA GLU A 64 -7.12 -0.06 -2.45
C GLU A 64 -6.20 -0.21 -3.67
N ILE A 65 -5.68 0.91 -4.20
CA ILE A 65 -4.73 0.91 -5.33
C ILE A 65 -3.47 0.13 -4.97
N ILE A 66 -2.91 0.37 -3.77
CA ILE A 66 -1.70 -0.31 -3.31
C ILE A 66 -1.96 -1.81 -3.16
N ARG A 67 -3.09 -2.22 -2.59
CA ARG A 67 -3.47 -3.63 -2.43
C ARG A 67 -3.57 -4.34 -3.79
N ILE A 68 -4.27 -3.75 -4.75
CA ILE A 68 -4.37 -4.30 -6.12
C ILE A 68 -2.98 -4.46 -6.75
N ARG A 69 -2.09 -3.47 -6.55
CA ARG A 69 -0.74 -3.53 -7.09
C ARG A 69 0.10 -4.63 -6.46
N VAL A 70 0.03 -4.80 -5.14
CA VAL A 70 0.71 -5.90 -4.42
C VAL A 70 0.22 -7.25 -4.93
N GLU A 71 -1.10 -7.42 -5.08
CA GLU A 71 -1.68 -8.65 -5.61
C GLU A 71 -1.15 -8.98 -7.00
N PHE A 72 -1.15 -8.00 -7.90
CA PHE A 72 -0.61 -8.17 -9.26
C PHE A 72 0.87 -8.58 -9.25
N LEU A 73 1.71 -7.93 -8.42
CA LEU A 73 3.13 -8.25 -8.32
C LEU A 73 3.36 -9.66 -7.79
N MET A 74 2.58 -10.08 -6.80
CA MET A 74 2.70 -11.41 -6.20
C MET A 74 2.23 -12.51 -7.15
N MET A 75 1.12 -12.29 -7.88
CA MET A 75 0.68 -13.21 -8.94
C MET A 75 1.74 -13.35 -10.05
N ALA A 76 2.35 -12.24 -10.49
CA ALA A 76 3.41 -12.26 -11.50
C ALA A 76 4.67 -13.01 -11.04
N LEU A 77 4.89 -13.15 -9.73
CA LEU A 77 5.97 -13.92 -9.12
C LEU A 77 5.59 -15.39 -8.84
N GLY A 78 4.35 -15.81 -9.16
CA GLY A 78 3.83 -17.13 -8.80
C GLY A 78 3.68 -17.34 -7.29
N ARG A 79 3.65 -16.27 -6.50
CA ARG A 79 3.49 -16.30 -5.04
C ARG A 79 2.05 -15.99 -4.66
N ARG A 80 1.47 -16.76 -3.73
CA ARG A 80 0.19 -16.40 -3.12
C ARG A 80 0.39 -15.20 -2.19
N VAL A 81 -0.53 -14.25 -2.24
CA VAL A 81 -0.62 -13.18 -1.23
C VAL A 81 -1.17 -13.82 0.04
N HIS A 82 -0.31 -14.10 1.02
CA HIS A 82 -0.77 -14.36 2.37
C HIS A 82 -0.91 -13.00 3.06
N GLY A 83 -2.15 -12.50 3.14
CA GLY A 83 -2.46 -11.33 3.94
C GLY A 83 -2.31 -11.64 5.44
N PRO A 84 -1.96 -10.66 6.29
CA PRO A 84 -1.92 -10.84 7.73
C PRO A 84 -3.33 -10.68 8.30
N LEU A 85 -4.21 -11.67 8.11
CA LEU A 85 -5.47 -11.80 8.87
C LEU A 85 -5.84 -13.27 8.99
N GLY A 86 -5.27 -13.90 10.01
CA GLY A 86 -5.63 -15.20 10.58
C GLY A 86 -5.16 -15.22 12.02
#